data_AF-A0AAV2H2C3-F1
#
_entry.id   AF-A0AAV2H2C3-F1
#
_cell.length_a   1.000
_cell.length_b   1.000
_cell.length_c   1.000
_cell.angle_alpha   90.00
_cell.angle_beta   90.00
_cell.angle_gamma   90.00
#
_symmetry.space_group_name_H-M   'P 1'
#
loop_
_entity.id
_entity.type
_entity.pdbx_description
1 polymer ?
#
loop_
_entity_poly.entity_id
_entity_poly.type
_entity_poly.pdbx_seq_one_letter_code
_entity_poly.pdbx_strand_id
1 'polypeptide(L)'
;EVIQKLNFYTWIEYRLDEEQNAEALNDEVLGLTNWDDMAALGNRVYIMWRKGNEDHADECLEKLRRMRRGKNGDWQVDQAQAQLAYCYERLGGVKDLLQAEDMYTVLVKKHPQEYYWKYLLGLSCRRITHTNAFASSNQTLNSRSYT
;
A
#
# COMPACT_ATOMS: atom_id res chain seq x y z
N GLU A 1 -3.61 -3.51 10.66
CA GLU A 1 -2.35 -2.74 10.80
C GLU A 1 -1.09 -3.60 10.60
N VAL A 2 -0.91 -4.74 11.28
CA VAL A 2 0.31 -5.59 11.15
C VAL A 2 0.61 -5.96 9.69
N ILE A 3 -0.36 -6.54 8.97
CA ILE A 3 -0.20 -6.91 7.55
C ILE A 3 0.23 -5.72 6.68
N GLN A 4 -0.37 -4.55 6.88
CA GLN A 4 -0.03 -3.35 6.10
C GLN A 4 1.40 -2.88 6.38
N LYS A 5 1.84 -2.93 7.64
CA LYS A 5 3.22 -2.61 8.03
C LYS A 5 4.21 -3.56 7.40
N LEU A 6 3.94 -4.87 7.44
CA LEU A 6 4.82 -5.88 6.84
C LEU A 6 4.86 -5.76 5.31
N ASN A 7 3.73 -5.49 4.65
CA ASN A 7 3.71 -5.23 3.21
C ASN A 7 4.45 -3.93 2.85
N PHE A 8 4.38 -2.90 3.68
CA PHE A 8 5.20 -1.70 3.53
C PHE A 8 6.69 -1.99 3.69
N TYR A 9 7.10 -2.71 4.73
CA TYR A 9 8.50 -3.09 4.94
C TYR A 9 9.03 -4.01 3.84
N THR A 10 8.22 -4.95 3.37
CA THR A 10 8.55 -5.77 2.18
C THR A 10 8.93 -4.89 1.01
N TRP A 11 8.14 -3.85 0.72
CA TRP A 11 8.42 -2.92 -0.36
C TRP A 11 9.68 -2.08 -0.08
N ILE A 12 9.91 -1.63 1.16
CA ILE A 12 11.12 -0.88 1.53
C ILE A 12 12.38 -1.72 1.32
N GLU A 13 12.44 -2.93 1.87
CA GLU A 13 13.58 -3.84 1.72
C GLU A 13 13.83 -4.15 0.23
N TYR A 14 12.75 -4.40 -0.54
CA TYR A 14 12.86 -4.60 -1.99
C TYR A 14 13.46 -3.37 -2.70
N ARG A 15 13.08 -2.16 -2.30
CA ARG A 15 13.62 -0.91 -2.88
C ARG A 15 15.06 -0.63 -2.48
N LEU A 16 15.52 -1.20 -1.38
CA LEU A 16 16.90 -1.11 -0.89
C LEU A 16 17.80 -2.24 -1.41
N ASP A 17 17.29 -3.10 -2.31
CA ASP A 17 17.98 -4.30 -2.82
C ASP A 17 18.33 -5.33 -1.73
N GLU A 18 17.63 -5.31 -0.60
CA GLU A 18 17.71 -6.32 0.47
C GLU A 18 16.74 -7.47 0.17
N GLU A 19 17.00 -8.22 -0.90
CA GLU A 19 16.06 -9.21 -1.46
C GLU A 19 15.65 -10.30 -0.47
N GLN A 20 16.59 -10.81 0.33
CA GLN A 20 16.33 -11.87 1.30
C GLN A 20 15.40 -11.38 2.41
N ASN A 21 15.55 -10.14 2.85
CA ASN A 21 14.68 -9.54 3.87
C ASN A 21 13.28 -9.29 3.31
N ALA A 22 13.20 -8.76 2.08
CA ALA A 22 11.94 -8.53 1.39
C ALA A 22 11.15 -9.85 1.21
N GLU A 23 11.83 -10.92 0.81
CA GLU A 23 11.22 -12.24 0.66
C GLU A 23 10.74 -12.81 2.01
N ALA A 24 11.56 -12.74 3.07
CA ALA A 24 11.19 -13.23 4.39
C ALA A 24 9.97 -12.50 4.97
N LEU A 25 9.92 -11.17 4.86
CA LEU A 25 8.76 -10.37 5.27
C LEU A 25 7.52 -10.73 4.45
N ASN A 26 7.69 -10.95 3.15
CA ASN A 26 6.57 -11.33 2.29
C ASN A 26 6.07 -12.75 2.58
N ASP A 27 6.96 -13.70 2.88
CA ASP A 27 6.60 -15.06 3.34
C ASP A 27 5.78 -14.99 4.63
N GLU A 28 6.17 -14.14 5.58
CA GLU A 28 5.42 -13.93 6.82
C GLU A 28 3.99 -13.45 6.53
N VAL A 29 3.82 -12.44 5.66
CA VAL A 29 2.49 -11.95 5.30
C VAL A 29 1.64 -13.02 4.61
N LEU A 30 2.21 -13.74 3.64
CA LEU A 30 1.50 -14.81 2.94
C LEU A 30 1.12 -15.95 3.89
N GLY A 31 1.97 -16.28 4.87
CA GLY A 31 1.66 -17.22 5.93
C GLY A 31 0.50 -16.74 6.82
N LEU A 32 0.58 -15.51 7.34
CA LEU A 32 -0.44 -14.93 8.22
C LEU A 32 -1.82 -14.78 7.55
N THR A 33 -1.83 -14.55 6.24
CA THR A 33 -3.05 -14.32 5.46
C THR A 33 -3.53 -15.59 4.75
N ASN A 34 -2.86 -16.72 4.93
CA ASN A 34 -3.10 -17.95 4.17
C ASN A 34 -3.16 -17.70 2.66
N TRP A 35 -2.25 -16.84 2.18
CA TRP A 35 -2.15 -16.41 0.79
C TRP A 35 -3.41 -15.73 0.24
N ASP A 36 -4.19 -15.05 1.08
CA ASP A 36 -5.42 -14.33 0.70
C ASP A 36 -5.26 -12.81 0.77
N ASP A 37 -4.04 -12.30 0.56
CA ASP A 37 -3.74 -10.86 0.51
C ASP A 37 -3.17 -10.46 -0.86
N MET A 38 -3.93 -9.63 -1.59
CA MET A 38 -3.55 -9.21 -2.94
C MET A 38 -2.29 -8.33 -2.98
N ALA A 39 -2.04 -7.52 -1.95
CA ALA A 39 -0.85 -6.67 -1.92
C ALA A 39 0.42 -7.52 -1.72
N ALA A 40 0.36 -8.50 -0.83
CA ALA A 40 1.44 -9.45 -0.58
C ALA A 40 1.75 -10.31 -1.80
N LEU A 41 0.73 -10.79 -2.51
CA LEU A 41 0.91 -11.50 -3.78
C LEU A 41 1.50 -10.59 -4.86
N GLY A 42 1.07 -9.32 -4.92
CA GLY A 42 1.67 -8.32 -5.81
C GLY A 42 3.16 -8.13 -5.53
N ASN A 43 3.54 -7.98 -4.26
CA ASN A 43 4.93 -7.92 -3.82
C ASN A 43 5.70 -9.19 -4.21
N ARG A 44 5.11 -10.39 -4.02
CA ARG A 44 5.72 -11.67 -4.40
C ARG A 44 6.06 -11.73 -5.89
N VAL A 45 5.16 -11.26 -6.77
CA VAL A 45 5.40 -11.21 -8.21
C VAL A 45 6.67 -10.40 -8.53
N TYR A 46 6.80 -9.19 -7.96
CA TYR A 46 7.97 -8.35 -8.21
C TYR A 46 9.27 -8.93 -7.63
N ILE A 47 9.22 -9.56 -6.45
CA ILE A 47 10.36 -10.24 -5.85
C ILE A 47 10.81 -11.41 -6.74
N MET A 48 9.87 -12.25 -7.20
CA MET A 48 10.19 -13.42 -8.01
C MET A 48 10.73 -13.05 -9.40
N TRP A 49 10.15 -12.04 -10.05
CA TRP A 49 10.69 -11.53 -11.31
C TRP A 49 12.12 -11.00 -11.16
N ARG A 50 12.42 -10.27 -10.08
CA ARG A 50 13.78 -9.76 -9.85
C ARG A 50 14.79 -10.91 -9.67
N LYS A 51 14.38 -11.98 -8.99
CA LYS A 51 15.17 -13.21 -8.81
C LYS A 51 15.28 -14.07 -10.08
N GLY A 52 14.60 -13.70 -11.17
CA GLY A 52 14.55 -14.49 -12.40
C GLY A 52 13.71 -15.76 -12.31
N ASN A 53 12.86 -15.90 -11.28
CA ASN A 53 11.95 -17.04 -11.12
C ASN A 53 10.59 -16.70 -11.75
N GLU A 54 10.56 -16.69 -13.08
CA GLU A 54 9.38 -16.30 -13.86
C GLU A 54 8.18 -17.22 -13.60
N ASP A 55 8.41 -18.53 -13.48
CA ASP A 55 7.34 -19.51 -13.22
C ASP A 55 6.57 -19.21 -11.93
N HIS A 56 7.27 -18.94 -10.82
CA HIS A 56 6.61 -18.59 -9.55
C HIS A 56 5.91 -17.23 -9.61
N ALA A 57 6.47 -16.27 -10.35
CA ALA A 57 5.83 -14.98 -10.53
C ALA A 57 4.51 -15.13 -11.31
N ASP A 58 4.49 -15.97 -12.35
CA ASP A 58 3.30 -16.27 -13.14
C ASP A 58 2.23 -17.01 -12.33
N GLU A 59 2.62 -17.97 -11.48
CA GLU A 59 1.68 -18.63 -10.56
C GLU A 59 1.00 -17.62 -9.61
N CYS A 60 1.78 -16.68 -9.05
CA CYS A 60 1.26 -15.63 -8.18
C CYS A 60 0.33 -14.67 -8.96
N LEU A 61 0.70 -14.32 -10.19
CA LEU A 61 -0.09 -13.46 -11.05
C LEU A 61 -1.42 -14.11 -11.45
N GLU A 62 -1.42 -15.41 -11.76
CA GLU A 62 -2.65 -16.18 -12.01
C GLU A 62 -3.54 -16.24 -10.78
N LYS A 63 -2.96 -16.40 -9.59
CA LYS A 63 -3.72 -16.34 -8.34
C LYS A 63 -4.38 -14.98 -8.14
N LEU A 64 -3.66 -13.87 -8.36
CA LEU A 64 -4.22 -12.52 -8.32
C LEU A 64 -5.38 -12.35 -9.30
N ARG A 65 -5.23 -12.83 -10.54
CA ARG A 65 -6.29 -12.81 -11.56
C ARG A 65 -7.53 -13.57 -11.12
N ARG A 66 -7.36 -14.75 -10.50
CA ARG A 66 -8.48 -15.54 -9.95
C ARG A 66 -9.18 -14.83 -8.80
N MET A 67 -8.43 -14.30 -7.84
CA MET A 67 -8.98 -13.55 -6.71
C MET A 67 -9.80 -12.34 -7.19
N ARG A 68 -9.27 -11.59 -8.15
CA ARG A 68 -9.98 -10.43 -8.73
C ARG A 68 -11.30 -10.81 -9.42
N ARG A 69 -11.39 -12.00 -10.02
CA ARG A 69 -12.63 -12.52 -10.63
C ARG A 69 -13.59 -13.15 -9.62
N GLY A 70 -13.13 -13.40 -8.39
CA GLY A 70 -13.93 -14.00 -7.33
C GLY A 70 -15.00 -13.06 -6.80
N LYS A 71 -15.93 -13.61 -6.01
CA LYS A 71 -17.07 -12.87 -5.44
C LYS A 71 -16.65 -11.62 -4.62
N ASN A 72 -15.50 -11.69 -3.97
CA ASN A 72 -14.95 -10.60 -3.13
C ASN A 72 -13.84 -9.81 -3.84
N GLY A 73 -13.66 -10.00 -5.16
CA GLY A 73 -12.52 -9.45 -5.90
C GLY A 73 -12.41 -7.93 -5.82
N ASP A 74 -13.53 -7.21 -5.97
CA ASP A 74 -13.54 -5.74 -5.86
C ASP A 74 -13.13 -5.26 -4.47
N TRP A 75 -13.61 -5.94 -3.42
CA TRP A 75 -13.23 -5.64 -2.04
C TRP A 75 -11.74 -5.89 -1.79
N GLN A 76 -11.21 -7.01 -2.29
CA GLN A 76 -9.79 -7.34 -2.16
C GLN A 76 -8.90 -6.34 -2.93
N VAL A 77 -9.35 -5.85 -4.09
CA VAL A 77 -8.66 -4.77 -4.82
C VAL A 77 -8.67 -3.48 -4.01
N ASP A 78 -9.81 -3.10 -3.42
CA ASP A 78 -9.91 -1.90 -2.59
C ASP A 78 -9.02 -2.00 -1.33
N GLN A 79 -8.94 -3.18 -0.71
CA GLN A 79 -8.01 -3.46 0.38
C GLN A 79 -6.57 -3.28 -0.05
N ALA A 80 -6.16 -3.85 -1.20
CA ALA A 80 -4.81 -3.66 -1.73
C ALA A 80 -4.50 -2.19 -2.04
N GLN A 81 -5.46 -1.43 -2.57
CA GLN A 81 -5.32 0.01 -2.77
C GLN A 81 -5.14 0.77 -1.46
N ALA A 82 -5.89 0.41 -0.42
CA ALA A 82 -5.72 1.00 0.91
C ALA A 82 -4.32 0.74 1.48
N GLN A 83 -3.76 -0.45 1.23
CA GLN A 83 -2.39 -0.77 1.63
C GLN A 83 -1.34 0.04 0.86
N LEU A 84 -1.55 0.26 -0.44
CA LEU A 84 -0.68 1.13 -1.23
C LEU A 84 -0.76 2.60 -0.77
N ALA A 85 -1.97 3.09 -0.46
CA ALA A 85 -2.17 4.42 0.12
C ALA A 85 -1.45 4.55 1.48
N TYR A 86 -1.44 3.48 2.28
CA TYR A 86 -0.67 3.42 3.52
C TYR A 86 0.83 3.56 3.26
N CYS A 87 1.38 2.89 2.25
CA CYS A 87 2.79 3.04 1.89
C CYS A 87 3.14 4.49 1.55
N TYR A 88 2.33 5.16 0.72
CA TYR A 88 2.52 6.58 0.40
C TYR A 88 2.45 7.49 1.64
N GLU A 89 1.48 7.24 2.52
CA GLU A 89 1.34 8.00 3.78
C GLU A 89 2.57 7.86 4.68
N ARG A 90 3.19 6.67 4.69
CA ARG A 90 4.37 6.34 5.49
C ARG A 90 5.70 6.81 4.89
N LEU A 91 5.82 6.84 3.57
CA LEU A 91 6.94 7.46 2.87
C LEU A 91 7.04 8.95 3.20
N GLY A 92 5.88 9.61 3.33
CA GLY A 92 5.81 11.02 3.66
C GLY A 92 6.30 11.90 2.52
N GLY A 93 6.50 13.18 2.81
CA GLY A 93 6.67 14.19 1.76
C GLY A 93 5.34 14.58 1.10
N VAL A 94 5.28 15.81 0.60
CA VAL A 94 4.03 16.42 0.13
C VAL A 94 3.36 15.60 -0.97
N LYS A 95 4.15 15.14 -1.95
CA LYS A 95 3.64 14.41 -3.11
C LYS A 95 2.98 13.08 -2.72
N ASP A 96 3.64 12.29 -1.89
CA ASP A 96 3.13 10.98 -1.49
C ASP A 96 1.94 11.11 -0.53
N LEU A 97 1.96 12.12 0.36
CA LEU A 97 0.80 12.41 1.21
C LEU A 97 -0.45 12.79 0.39
N LEU A 98 -0.30 13.62 -0.65
CA LEU A 98 -1.41 13.95 -1.57
C LEU A 98 -1.91 12.70 -2.32
N GLN A 99 -0.99 11.84 -2.78
CA GLN A 99 -1.35 10.58 -3.43
C GLN A 99 -2.13 9.66 -2.47
N ALA A 100 -1.72 9.58 -1.21
CA ALA A 100 -2.45 8.83 -0.18
C ALA A 100 -3.84 9.42 0.08
N GLU A 101 -3.97 10.75 0.18
CA GLU A 101 -5.25 11.46 0.34
C GLU A 101 -6.21 11.14 -0.81
N ASP A 102 -5.76 11.23 -2.06
CA ASP A 102 -6.58 10.95 -3.24
C ASP A 102 -7.11 9.52 -3.22
N MET A 103 -6.24 8.55 -2.91
CA MET A 103 -6.61 7.14 -2.84
C MET A 103 -7.61 6.87 -1.71
N TYR A 104 -7.35 7.35 -0.49
CA TYR A 104 -8.28 7.17 0.63
C TYR A 104 -9.61 7.89 0.39
N THR A 105 -9.62 9.04 -0.29
CA THR A 105 -10.85 9.75 -0.64
C THR A 105 -11.76 8.89 -1.53
N VAL A 106 -11.19 8.21 -2.53
CA VAL A 106 -11.95 7.29 -3.39
C VAL A 106 -12.50 6.12 -2.57
N LEU A 107 -11.67 5.51 -1.72
CA LEU A 107 -12.04 4.36 -0.90
C LEU A 107 -13.15 4.71 0.12
N VAL A 108 -13.04 5.85 0.81
CA VAL A 108 -14.04 6.32 1.78
C VAL A 108 -15.37 6.66 1.11
N LYS A 109 -15.34 7.24 -0.10
CA LYS A 109 -16.56 7.49 -0.88
C LYS A 109 -17.25 6.19 -1.28
N LYS A 110 -16.47 5.18 -1.68
CA LYS A 110 -16.98 3.85 -2.07
C LYS A 110 -17.48 3.05 -0.86
N HIS A 111 -16.82 3.19 0.29
CA HIS A 111 -17.06 2.42 1.51
C HIS A 111 -17.21 3.33 2.74
N PRO A 112 -18.30 4.11 2.82
CA PRO A 112 -18.50 5.07 3.90
C PRO A 112 -18.67 4.42 5.29
N GLN A 113 -18.84 3.11 5.38
CA GLN A 113 -18.88 2.36 6.63
C GLN A 113 -17.49 2.01 7.19
N GLU A 114 -16.44 2.08 6.37
CA GLU A 114 -15.08 1.71 6.75
C GLU A 114 -14.38 2.84 7.51
N TYR A 115 -14.62 2.90 8.83
CA TYR A 115 -14.08 3.95 9.69
C TYR A 115 -12.55 4.00 9.72
N TYR A 116 -11.88 2.86 9.53
CA TYR A 116 -10.43 2.82 9.51
C TYR A 116 -9.85 3.64 8.35
N TRP A 117 -10.46 3.56 7.16
CA TRP A 117 -10.02 4.36 6.00
C TRP A 117 -10.36 5.84 6.16
N LYS A 118 -11.45 6.18 6.84
CA LYS A 118 -11.74 7.58 7.22
C LYS A 118 -10.69 8.14 8.16
N TYR A 119 -10.26 7.33 9.13
CA TYR A 119 -9.20 7.70 10.05
C TYR A 119 -7.88 7.95 9.30
N LEU A 120 -7.50 7.06 8.38
CA LEU A 120 -6.27 7.22 7.57
C LEU A 120 -6.34 8.41 6.62
N LEU A 121 -7.51 8.72 6.05
CA LEU A 121 -7.74 9.93 5.29
C LEU A 121 -7.49 11.18 6.15
N GLY A 122 -8.14 11.25 7.33
CA GLY A 122 -7.97 12.37 8.25
C GLY A 122 -6.52 12.52 8.73
N LEU A 123 -5.82 11.41 8.97
CA LEU A 123 -4.41 11.41 9.31
C LEU A 123 -3.54 11.96 8.16
N SER A 124 -3.84 11.59 6.92
CA SER A 124 -3.16 12.09 5.72
C SER A 124 -3.37 13.60 5.56
N CYS A 125 -4.62 14.07 5.61
CA CYS A 125 -4.95 15.50 5.56
C CYS A 125 -4.23 16.30 6.66
N ARG A 126 -4.20 15.77 7.90
CA ARG A 126 -3.47 16.40 9.01
C ARG A 126 -1.97 16.49 8.73
N ARG A 127 -1.35 15.45 8.17
CA ARG A 127 0.09 15.48 7.82
C ARG A 127 0.37 16.50 6.71
N ILE A 128 -0.52 16.64 5.74
CA ILE A 128 -0.42 17.63 4.65
C ILE A 128 -0.47 19.06 5.20
N THR A 129 -1.37 19.36 6.15
CA THR A 129 -1.48 20.72 6.72
C THR A 129 -0.34 21.07 7.67
N HIS A 130 0.37 20.07 8.19
CA HIS A 130 1.49 20.24 9.12
C HIS A 130 2.83 19.75 8.54
N THR A 131 3.05 19.98 7.24
CA THR A 131 4.28 19.55 6.53
C THR A 131 5.57 20.07 7.15
N ASN A 132 5.53 21.24 7.81
CA ASN A 132 6.69 21.81 8.52
C ASN A 132 7.20 20.93 9.68
N ALA A 133 6.42 19.97 10.18
CA ALA A 133 6.86 19.02 11.21
C ALA A 133 7.59 17.79 10.64
N PHE A 134 7.49 17.54 9.33
CA PHE A 134 8.00 16.33 8.68
C PHE A 134 8.88 16.59 7.44
N ALA A 135 9.05 17.86 7.04
CA ALA A 135 9.86 18.22 5.90
C ALA A 135 11.30 18.54 6.32
N SER A 136 12.26 17.76 5.81
CA SER A 136 13.69 18.08 5.84
C SER A 136 14.11 19.05 4.71
N SER A 137 13.15 19.58 3.95
CA SER A 137 13.41 20.64 2.96
C SER A 137 12.20 21.58 2.79
N ASN A 138 12.46 22.81 2.34
CA ASN A 138 11.51 23.92 2.17
C ASN A 138 10.41 23.68 1.10
N GLN A 139 9.65 22.59 1.21
CA GLN A 139 8.46 22.36 0.40
C GLN A 139 7.24 22.96 1.10
N THR A 140 7.10 24.29 0.98
CA THR A 140 5.90 25.00 1.44
C THR A 140 4.75 24.72 0.47
N LEU A 141 3.68 24.09 0.96
CA LEU A 141 2.42 24.02 0.23
C LEU A 141 1.76 25.39 0.26
N ASN A 142 1.51 25.99 -0.90
CA ASN A 142 0.42 26.93 -1.05
C ASN A 142 -0.88 26.13 -0.88
N SER A 143 -1.53 26.29 0.27
CA SER A 143 -2.81 25.67 0.55
C SER A 143 -3.77 25.99 -0.58
N ARG A 144 -4.26 24.95 -1.27
CA ARG A 144 -5.45 25.11 -2.11
C ARG A 144 -6.59 25.49 -1.18
N SER A 145 -7.10 26.70 -1.35
CA SER A 145 -8.26 27.21 -0.64
C SER A 145 -9.46 26.34 -1.00
N TYR A 146 -9.88 25.48 -0.09
CA TYR A 146 -11.20 24.88 -0.13
C TYR A 146 -12.17 25.92 0.45
N THR A 147 -12.68 26.80 -0.41
CA THR A 147 -13.92 27.59 -0.18
C THR A 147 -15.10 26.88 -0.81
#